data_AF-A0A936Q1M5-F1
#
_entry.id   AF-A0A936Q1M5-F1
#
_cell.length_a   1.000
_cell.length_b   1.000
_cell.length_c   1.000
_cell.angle_alpha   90.00
_cell.angle_beta   90.00
_cell.angle_gamma   90.00
#
_symmetry.space_group_name_H-M   'P 1'
#
loop_
_entity.id
_entity.type
_entity.pdbx_description
1 polymer ?
#
loop_
_entity_poly.entity_id
_entity_poly.type
_entity_poly.pdbx_seq_one_letter_code
_entity_poly.pdbx_strand_id
1 'polypeptide(L)'
;MKRIVIHAALLAAFLATIPAAAQMLEMPGGKWWKRPAVVDTLKLSPEQQQRLDEVFQKNRRAFVDLKADVDRRTIDLEDLLEAHDVDPRKVGAASEALEQARGRLGKARTMMVVEMRGILTEAQWRQITDRRDQWRAEREGEMRKRFNKQRGNARPGGARPGQSPMPEAAPDLPEEP
;
A
#
# COMPACT_ATOMS: atom_id res chain seq x y z
N MET A 1 42.63 16.05 1.32
CA MET A 1 41.62 15.29 0.55
C MET A 1 40.95 14.29 1.49
N LYS A 2 39.66 14.52 1.79
CA LYS A 2 38.66 13.58 2.37
C LYS A 2 37.47 14.45 2.80
N ARG A 3 36.54 14.70 1.87
CA ARG A 3 35.27 15.38 2.18
C ARG A 3 34.27 14.32 2.63
N ILE A 4 33.69 14.61 3.78
CA ILE A 4 32.77 13.83 4.58
C ILE A 4 31.51 13.54 3.74
N VAL A 5 31.31 12.28 3.36
CA VAL A 5 30.01 11.78 2.87
C VAL A 5 29.28 11.22 4.06
N ILE A 6 28.66 12.10 4.83
CA ILE A 6 27.57 11.74 5.72
C ILE A 6 26.60 12.90 5.55
N HIS A 7 25.37 12.62 5.15
CA HIS A 7 24.10 13.30 5.46
C HIS A 7 23.07 12.88 4.40
N ALA A 8 22.70 11.59 4.38
CA ALA A 8 21.55 11.10 3.62
C ALA A 8 20.75 10.11 4.47
N ALA A 9 20.54 10.45 5.75
CA ALA A 9 19.79 9.60 6.67
C ALA A 9 19.12 10.42 7.78
N LEU A 10 18.56 11.59 7.48
CA LEU A 10 17.72 12.31 8.43
C LEU A 10 16.62 13.09 7.70
N LEU A 11 15.59 12.37 7.26
CA LEU A 11 14.21 12.88 7.19
C LEU A 11 13.19 11.74 7.03
N ALA A 12 13.46 10.59 7.65
CA ALA A 12 12.51 9.49 7.79
C ALA A 12 12.02 9.39 9.25
N ALA A 13 11.47 10.50 9.79
CA ALA A 13 10.86 10.49 11.11
C ALA A 13 9.93 11.69 11.34
N PHE A 14 9.00 11.96 10.42
CA PHE A 14 7.71 12.49 10.88
C PHE A 14 6.85 11.27 11.22
N LEU A 15 6.90 10.85 12.48
CA LEU A 15 5.81 10.08 13.06
C LEU A 15 4.56 10.93 12.92
N ALA A 16 3.79 10.71 11.86
CA ALA A 16 2.41 11.12 11.82
C ALA A 16 1.67 10.25 12.85
N THR A 17 1.71 10.64 14.12
CA THR A 17 0.67 10.29 15.09
C THR A 17 -0.60 11.01 14.65
N ILE A 18 -1.18 10.55 13.54
CA ILE A 18 -2.53 10.90 13.18
C ILE A 18 -3.38 10.41 14.36
N PRO A 19 -4.05 11.29 15.11
CA PRO A 19 -4.90 10.86 16.21
C PRO A 19 -5.87 9.82 15.66
N ALA A 20 -6.10 8.72 16.40
CA ALA A 20 -6.96 7.62 15.94
C ALA A 20 -8.37 8.07 15.49
N ALA A 21 -8.80 9.26 15.92
CA ALA A 21 -10.03 9.93 15.48
C ALA A 21 -10.01 10.44 14.03
N ALA A 22 -8.83 10.71 13.46
CA ALA A 22 -8.64 11.11 12.06
C ALA A 22 -8.32 9.92 11.13
N GLN A 23 -8.36 8.68 11.64
CA GLN A 23 -8.52 7.51 10.79
C GLN A 23 -9.91 7.61 10.17
N MET A 24 -9.98 8.26 9.00
CA MET A 24 -11.15 8.33 8.13
C MET A 24 -11.92 7.02 8.24
N LEU A 25 -13.24 7.10 8.40
CA LEU A 25 -14.19 5.99 8.42
C LEU A 25 -13.77 4.86 7.47
N GLU A 26 -12.93 3.95 7.97
CA GLU A 26 -12.14 3.08 7.11
C GLU A 26 -13.01 1.86 6.86
N MET A 27 -13.74 1.90 5.75
CA MET A 27 -14.51 0.75 5.32
C MET A 27 -13.58 -0.44 5.10
N PRO A 28 -14.06 -1.68 5.37
CA PRO A 28 -13.30 -2.86 4.99
C PRO A 28 -12.85 -2.74 3.52
N GLY A 29 -11.55 -2.83 3.27
CA GLY A 29 -10.99 -2.47 1.96
C GLY A 29 -11.47 -3.37 0.82
N GLY A 30 -11.42 -2.88 -0.42
CA GLY A 30 -11.84 -3.64 -1.62
C GLY A 30 -13.35 -3.90 -1.66
N LYS A 31 -13.77 -4.96 -2.37
CA LYS A 31 -15.19 -5.36 -2.50
C LYS A 31 -15.68 -6.17 -1.29
N TRP A 32 -15.64 -5.57 -0.11
CA TRP A 32 -15.99 -6.23 1.15
C TRP A 32 -17.38 -6.84 1.17
N TRP A 33 -18.36 -6.22 0.50
CA TRP A 33 -19.74 -6.69 0.39
C TRP A 33 -19.89 -7.98 -0.43
N LYS A 34 -18.82 -8.46 -1.07
CA LYS A 34 -18.77 -9.74 -1.79
C LYS A 34 -18.07 -10.84 -1.01
N ARG A 35 -17.55 -10.55 0.20
CA ARG A 35 -16.88 -11.56 1.03
C ARG A 35 -17.93 -12.37 1.78
N PRO A 36 -17.95 -13.71 1.66
CA PRO A 36 -18.95 -14.55 2.32
C PRO A 36 -19.09 -14.26 3.81
N ALA A 37 -17.96 -14.23 4.54
CA ALA A 37 -17.96 -13.92 5.97
C ALA A 37 -18.61 -12.56 6.31
N VAL A 38 -18.44 -11.54 5.47
CA VAL A 38 -19.03 -10.21 5.70
C VAL A 38 -20.51 -10.19 5.33
N VAL A 39 -20.88 -10.83 4.22
CA VAL A 39 -22.29 -11.01 3.80
C VAL A 39 -23.07 -11.74 4.88
N ASP A 40 -22.51 -12.83 5.42
CA ASP A 40 -23.15 -13.66 6.44
C ASP A 40 -23.25 -12.95 7.79
N THR A 41 -22.24 -12.16 8.16
CA THR A 41 -22.23 -11.40 9.41
C THR A 41 -23.24 -10.26 9.36
N LEU A 42 -23.22 -9.48 8.29
CA LEU A 42 -24.09 -8.30 8.13
C LEU A 42 -25.48 -8.64 7.57
N LYS A 43 -25.71 -9.90 7.19
CA LYS A 43 -26.94 -10.38 6.52
C LYS A 43 -27.29 -9.48 5.33
N LEU A 44 -26.31 -9.22 4.46
CA LEU A 44 -26.53 -8.35 3.29
C LEU A 44 -27.49 -9.02 2.31
N SER A 45 -28.59 -8.34 1.99
CA SER A 45 -29.50 -8.85 0.96
C SER A 45 -28.85 -8.81 -0.44
N PRO A 46 -29.33 -9.62 -1.40
CA PRO A 46 -28.89 -9.54 -2.79
C PRO A 46 -29.02 -8.12 -3.37
N GLU A 47 -30.11 -7.43 -3.05
CA GLU A 47 -30.39 -6.05 -3.49
C GLU A 47 -29.37 -5.07 -2.89
N GLN A 48 -29.04 -5.21 -1.60
CA GLN A 48 -28.00 -4.38 -0.97
C GLN A 48 -26.64 -4.60 -1.63
N GLN A 49 -26.26 -5.86 -1.89
CA GLN A 49 -25.00 -6.20 -2.57
C GLN A 49 -24.93 -5.62 -3.99
N GLN A 50 -26.04 -5.66 -4.73
CA GLN A 50 -26.13 -5.06 -6.06
C GLN A 50 -25.92 -3.56 -6.00
N ARG A 51 -26.65 -2.84 -5.14
CA ARG A 51 -26.52 -1.38 -4.99
C ARG A 51 -25.12 -0.97 -4.54
N LEU A 52 -24.48 -1.76 -3.67
CA LEU A 52 -23.09 -1.52 -3.26
C LEU A 52 -22.10 -1.70 -4.42
N ASP A 53 -22.31 -2.70 -5.29
CA ASP A 53 -21.48 -2.84 -6.50
C ASP A 53 -21.72 -1.67 -7.47
N GLU A 54 -22.96 -1.22 -7.68
CA GLU A 54 -23.28 -0.06 -8.52
C GLU A 54 -22.55 1.21 -8.06
N VAL A 55 -22.60 1.53 -6.76
CA VAL A 55 -21.85 2.65 -6.16
C VAL A 55 -20.35 2.50 -6.43
N PHE A 56 -19.80 1.29 -6.26
CA PHE A 56 -18.39 1.05 -6.55
C PHE A 56 -18.04 1.24 -8.04
N GLN A 57 -18.85 0.71 -8.97
CA GLN A 57 -18.60 0.82 -10.40
C GLN A 57 -18.67 2.27 -10.88
N LYS A 58 -19.65 3.04 -10.40
CA LYS A 58 -19.80 4.48 -10.67
C LYS A 58 -18.53 5.25 -10.33
N ASN A 59 -17.91 4.95 -9.18
CA ASN A 59 -16.74 5.69 -8.68
C ASN A 59 -15.40 5.14 -9.20
N ARG A 60 -15.38 3.95 -9.81
CA ARG A 60 -14.14 3.25 -10.18
C ARG A 60 -13.24 4.05 -11.13
N ARG A 61 -13.81 4.66 -12.17
CA ARG A 61 -13.03 5.45 -13.14
C ARG A 61 -12.36 6.66 -12.46
N ALA A 62 -13.12 7.42 -11.69
CA ALA A 62 -12.58 8.57 -10.96
C ALA A 62 -11.43 8.19 -10.01
N PHE A 63 -11.49 7.02 -9.36
CA PHE A 63 -10.38 6.56 -8.53
C PHE A 63 -9.12 6.22 -9.31
N VAL A 64 -9.23 5.73 -10.55
CA VAL A 64 -8.06 5.50 -11.41
C VAL A 64 -7.38 6.83 -11.68
N ASP A 65 -8.13 7.83 -12.11
CA ASP A 65 -7.59 9.15 -12.45
C ASP A 65 -7.00 9.87 -11.23
N LEU A 66 -7.69 9.83 -10.09
CA LEU A 66 -7.22 10.43 -8.84
C LEU A 66 -5.97 9.75 -8.30
N LYS A 67 -5.88 8.42 -8.44
CA LYS A 67 -4.66 7.69 -8.07
C LYS A 67 -3.51 8.03 -9.01
N ALA A 68 -3.75 8.08 -10.31
CA ALA A 68 -2.75 8.47 -11.28
C ALA A 68 -2.23 9.90 -11.03
N ASP A 69 -3.09 10.84 -10.63
CA ASP A 69 -2.67 12.19 -10.26
C ASP A 69 -1.78 12.19 -9.01
N VAL A 70 -2.14 11.44 -7.95
CA VAL A 70 -1.28 11.28 -6.76
C VAL A 70 0.07 10.68 -7.14
N ASP A 71 0.08 9.63 -7.96
CA ASP A 71 1.30 8.95 -8.39
C ASP A 71 2.19 9.92 -9.21
N ARG A 72 1.61 10.69 -10.14
CA ARG A 72 2.32 11.75 -10.88
C ARG A 72 2.91 12.81 -9.96
N ARG A 73 2.13 13.34 -9.00
CA ARG A 73 2.65 14.36 -8.05
C ARG A 73 3.74 13.83 -7.14
N THR A 74 3.73 12.53 -6.88
CA THR A 74 4.80 11.88 -6.11
C THR A 74 6.09 11.86 -6.94
N ILE A 75 6.02 11.46 -8.21
CA ILE A 75 7.16 11.50 -9.14
C ILE A 75 7.69 12.93 -9.30
N ASP A 76 6.81 13.91 -9.53
CA ASP A 76 7.20 15.33 -9.65
C ASP A 76 8.00 15.83 -8.43
N LEU A 77 7.62 15.38 -7.23
CA LEU A 77 8.32 15.73 -5.99
C LEU A 77 9.64 14.98 -5.84
N GLU A 78 9.68 13.69 -6.18
CA GLU A 78 10.90 12.87 -6.18
C GLU A 78 11.96 13.45 -7.13
N ASP A 79 11.58 13.79 -8.37
CA ASP A 79 12.47 14.40 -9.36
C ASP A 79 13.11 15.71 -8.86
N LEU A 80 12.34 16.55 -8.15
CA LEU A 80 12.84 17.80 -7.56
C LEU A 80 13.82 17.57 -6.40
N LEU A 81 13.67 16.47 -5.67
CA LEU A 81 14.54 16.11 -4.55
C LEU A 81 15.82 15.40 -5.03
N GLU A 82 15.78 14.72 -6.17
CA GLU A 82 16.93 14.06 -6.80
C GLU A 82 17.82 15.02 -7.63
N ALA A 83 17.34 16.22 -7.92
CA ALA A 83 18.08 17.23 -8.65
C ALA A 83 19.38 17.66 -7.91
N HIS A 84 20.43 17.98 -8.68
CA HIS A 84 21.71 18.45 -8.14
C HIS A 84 21.55 19.70 -7.26
N ASP A 85 20.75 20.67 -7.74
CA ASP A 85 20.40 21.89 -6.99
C ASP A 85 18.93 21.85 -6.61
N VAL A 86 18.67 21.60 -5.33
CA VAL A 86 17.31 21.56 -4.77
C VAL A 86 16.83 22.98 -4.47
N ASP A 87 15.79 23.44 -5.17
CA ASP A 87 15.12 24.72 -4.89
C ASP A 87 14.00 24.52 -3.85
N PRO A 88 14.16 25.04 -2.61
CA PRO A 88 13.17 24.84 -1.55
C PRO A 88 11.77 25.37 -1.88
N ARG A 89 11.66 26.41 -2.73
CA ARG A 89 10.36 26.97 -3.13
C ARG A 89 9.62 26.01 -4.05
N LYS A 90 10.33 25.39 -5.00
CA LYS A 90 9.74 24.39 -5.91
C LYS A 90 9.34 23.13 -5.16
N VAL A 91 10.19 22.65 -4.25
CA VAL A 91 9.86 21.50 -3.39
C VAL A 91 8.63 21.79 -2.54
N GLY A 92 8.55 22.98 -1.94
CA GLY A 92 7.38 23.40 -1.16
C GLY A 92 6.09 23.37 -1.98
N ALA A 93 6.11 23.93 -3.19
CA ALA A 93 4.96 23.94 -4.09
C ALA A 93 4.56 22.52 -4.57
N ALA A 94 5.53 21.66 -4.89
CA ALA A 94 5.28 20.28 -5.30
C ALA A 94 4.69 19.43 -4.17
N SER A 95 5.20 19.61 -2.95
CA SER A 95 4.65 19.00 -1.74
C SER A 95 3.18 19.40 -1.52
N GLU A 96 2.87 20.69 -1.63
CA GLU A 96 1.49 21.16 -1.52
C GLU A 96 0.58 20.56 -2.61
N ALA A 97 1.07 20.51 -3.86
CA ALA A 97 0.32 19.89 -4.96
C ALA A 97 0.04 18.40 -4.72
N LEU A 98 1.00 17.66 -4.16
CA LEU A 98 0.84 16.26 -3.76
C LEU A 98 -0.21 16.11 -2.64
N GLU A 99 -0.15 16.95 -1.60
CA GLU A 99 -1.13 16.93 -0.52
C GLU A 99 -2.54 17.27 -1.01
N GLN A 100 -2.68 18.23 -1.93
CA GLN A 100 -3.97 18.52 -2.57
C GLN A 100 -4.48 17.32 -3.38
N ALA A 101 -3.62 16.60 -4.11
CA ALA A 101 -3.99 15.39 -4.84
C ALA A 101 -4.46 14.27 -3.89
N ARG A 102 -3.72 14.04 -2.79
CA ARG A 102 -4.09 13.10 -1.72
C ARG A 102 -5.43 13.49 -1.10
N GLY A 103 -5.66 14.78 -0.86
CA GLY A 103 -6.93 15.32 -0.36
C GLY A 103 -8.10 15.05 -1.31
N ARG A 104 -7.92 15.25 -2.63
CA ARG A 104 -8.95 14.93 -3.64
C ARG A 104 -9.30 13.45 -3.64
N LEU A 105 -8.28 12.58 -3.62
CA LEU A 105 -8.48 11.12 -3.53
C LEU A 105 -9.20 10.72 -2.23
N GLY A 106 -8.80 11.30 -1.10
CA GLY A 106 -9.42 11.09 0.20
C GLY A 106 -10.90 11.50 0.20
N LYS A 107 -11.21 12.69 -0.32
CA LYS A 107 -12.59 13.18 -0.46
C LYS A 107 -13.44 12.23 -1.30
N ALA A 108 -12.96 11.79 -2.46
CA ALA A 108 -13.70 10.85 -3.31
C ALA A 108 -13.96 9.52 -2.58
N ARG A 109 -12.97 9.02 -1.82
CA ARG A 109 -13.13 7.82 -1.00
C ARG A 109 -14.22 8.02 0.05
N THR A 110 -14.19 9.12 0.80
CA THR A 110 -15.19 9.44 1.82
C THR A 110 -16.60 9.55 1.21
N MET A 111 -16.74 10.20 0.06
CA MET A 111 -18.06 10.34 -0.58
C MET A 111 -18.61 9.00 -1.06
N MET A 112 -17.78 8.08 -1.55
CA MET A 112 -18.23 6.71 -1.85
C MET A 112 -18.73 6.00 -0.57
N VAL A 113 -18.06 6.17 0.57
CA VAL A 113 -18.51 5.60 1.85
C VAL A 113 -19.86 6.18 2.28
N VAL A 114 -20.08 7.48 2.09
CA VAL A 114 -21.38 8.12 2.34
C VAL A 114 -22.48 7.51 1.47
N GLU A 115 -22.22 7.30 0.18
CA GLU A 115 -23.18 6.62 -0.73
C GLU A 115 -23.46 5.17 -0.26
N MET A 116 -22.42 4.41 0.10
CA MET A 116 -22.57 3.04 0.61
C MET A 116 -23.35 2.98 1.93
N ARG A 117 -23.11 3.94 2.84
CA ARG A 117 -23.82 4.03 4.12
C ARG A 117 -25.33 4.15 3.93
N GLY A 118 -25.77 4.89 2.91
CA GLY A 118 -27.18 5.07 2.58
C GLY A 118 -27.91 3.79 2.13
N ILE A 119 -27.19 2.71 1.80
CA ILE A 119 -27.76 1.40 1.43
C ILE A 119 -27.93 0.49 2.65
N LEU A 120 -27.12 0.72 3.69
CA LEU A 120 -27.05 -0.14 4.87
C LEU A 120 -28.05 0.30 5.93
N THR A 121 -28.58 -0.65 6.69
CA THR A 121 -29.36 -0.33 7.90
C THR A 121 -28.46 0.25 8.98
N GLU A 122 -29.06 0.89 9.99
CA GLU A 122 -28.31 1.38 11.14
C GLU A 122 -27.60 0.27 11.92
N ALA A 123 -28.28 -0.87 12.13
CA ALA A 123 -27.70 -2.02 12.78
C ALA A 123 -26.49 -2.59 12.02
N GLN A 124 -26.58 -2.73 10.68
CA GLN A 124 -25.47 -3.19 9.84
C GLN A 124 -24.27 -2.25 9.92
N TRP A 125 -24.53 -0.94 9.92
CA TRP A 125 -23.47 0.05 10.05
C TRP A 125 -22.78 0.04 11.40
N ARG A 126 -23.56 -0.11 12.47
CA ARG A 126 -23.02 -0.23 13.82
C ARG A 126 -22.11 -1.44 13.94
N GLN A 127 -22.50 -2.57 13.35
CA GLN A 127 -21.63 -3.75 13.29
C GLN A 127 -20.32 -3.48 12.52
N ILE A 128 -20.38 -2.70 11.44
CA ILE A 128 -19.19 -2.28 10.68
C ILE A 128 -18.26 -1.43 11.55
N THR A 129 -18.78 -0.45 12.27
CA THR A 129 -17.97 0.45 13.10
C THR A 129 -17.38 -0.27 14.31
N ASP A 130 -18.15 -1.14 14.96
CA ASP A 130 -17.72 -1.84 16.18
C ASP A 130 -16.64 -2.90 15.89
N ARG A 131 -16.63 -3.47 14.68
CA ARG A 131 -15.66 -4.49 14.25
C ARG A 131 -14.49 -3.95 13.43
N ARG A 132 -14.38 -2.62 13.28
CA ARG A 132 -13.38 -1.98 12.41
C ARG A 132 -11.96 -2.49 12.66
N ASP A 133 -11.53 -2.52 13.92
CA ASP A 133 -10.16 -2.89 14.28
C ASP A 133 -9.90 -4.39 14.08
N GLN A 134 -10.92 -5.24 14.26
CA GLN A 134 -10.86 -6.68 13.99
C GLN A 134 -10.67 -6.94 12.50
N TRP A 135 -11.47 -6.29 11.64
CA TRP A 135 -11.33 -6.42 10.19
C TRP A 135 -10.00 -5.89 9.67
N ARG A 136 -9.45 -4.84 10.30
CA ARG A 136 -8.09 -4.37 10.00
C ARG A 136 -7.07 -5.47 10.29
N ALA A 137 -7.09 -6.04 11.50
CA ALA A 137 -6.18 -7.10 11.90
C ALA A 137 -6.30 -8.37 11.04
N GLU A 138 -7.52 -8.78 10.70
CA GLU A 138 -7.77 -9.93 9.81
C GLU A 138 -7.14 -9.72 8.43
N ARG A 139 -7.32 -8.54 7.82
CA ARG A 139 -6.71 -8.22 6.53
C ARG A 139 -5.18 -8.26 6.58
N GLU A 140 -4.58 -7.68 7.61
CA GLU A 140 -3.13 -7.69 7.78
C GLU A 140 -2.62 -9.13 7.91
N GLY A 141 -3.33 -9.96 8.67
CA GLY A 141 -3.07 -11.39 8.78
C GLY A 141 -3.16 -12.13 7.43
N GLU A 142 -4.21 -11.87 6.65
CA GLU A 142 -4.38 -12.47 5.31
C GLU A 142 -3.29 -12.03 4.33
N MET A 143 -2.98 -10.73 4.29
CA MET A 143 -1.93 -10.18 3.44
C MET A 143 -0.57 -10.80 3.80
N ARG A 144 -0.27 -10.92 5.10
CA ARG A 144 0.94 -11.58 5.58
C ARG A 144 0.99 -13.05 5.16
N LYS A 145 -0.13 -13.79 5.26
CA LYS A 145 -0.22 -15.18 4.80
C LYS A 145 0.00 -15.30 3.29
N ARG A 146 -0.60 -14.42 2.48
CA ARG A 146 -0.42 -14.41 1.01
C ARG A 146 1.03 -14.12 0.63
N PHE A 147 1.63 -13.10 1.25
CA PHE A 147 3.03 -12.77 1.02
C PHE A 147 3.97 -13.92 1.42
N ASN A 148 3.71 -14.57 2.56
CA ASN A 148 4.47 -15.74 3.00
C ASN A 148 4.29 -16.93 2.06
N LYS A 149 3.08 -17.16 1.55
CA LYS A 149 2.81 -18.20 0.54
C LYS A 149 3.52 -17.90 -0.78
N GLN A 150 3.57 -16.64 -1.21
CA GLN A 150 4.31 -16.21 -2.41
C GLN A 150 5.83 -16.44 -2.26
N ARG A 151 6.41 -16.15 -1.08
CA ARG A 151 7.84 -16.44 -0.79
C ARG A 151 8.12 -17.93 -0.62
N GLY A 152 7.20 -18.69 -0.01
CA GLY A 152 7.34 -20.14 0.17
C GLY A 152 7.24 -20.91 -1.14
N ASN A 153 6.40 -20.45 -2.08
CA ASN A 153 6.24 -21.06 -3.40
C ASN A 153 7.34 -20.64 -4.40
N ALA A 154 8.16 -19.63 -4.05
CA ALA A 154 9.33 -19.20 -4.82
C ALA A 154 10.60 -20.02 -4.52
N ARG A 155 10.49 -21.17 -3.82
CA ARG A 155 11.58 -22.14 -3.66
C ARG A 155 11.16 -23.55 -4.03
N PRO A 156 11.46 -23.95 -5.28
CA PRO A 156 12.00 -25.26 -5.56
C PRO A 156 13.36 -25.09 -6.29
N GLY A 157 14.47 -25.32 -5.57
CA GLY A 157 15.81 -25.43 -6.16
C GLY A 157 16.50 -24.11 -6.56
N GLY A 158 17.54 -23.72 -5.83
CA GLY A 158 18.39 -22.59 -6.22
C GLY A 158 19.47 -22.33 -5.18
N ALA A 159 20.70 -22.64 -5.55
CA ALA A 159 21.91 -22.60 -4.73
C ALA A 159 22.07 -21.31 -3.91
N ARG A 160 22.69 -21.43 -2.72
CA ARG A 160 23.35 -20.30 -2.05
C ARG A 160 24.54 -19.89 -2.95
N PRO A 161 24.59 -18.69 -3.55
CA PRO A 161 25.84 -18.19 -4.11
C PRO A 161 26.66 -17.62 -2.95
N GLY A 162 27.76 -18.28 -2.59
CA GLY A 162 28.64 -17.77 -1.53
C GLY A 162 29.63 -18.75 -0.88
N GLN A 163 29.80 -19.96 -1.38
CA GLN A 163 30.97 -20.78 -1.05
C GLN A 163 31.58 -21.30 -2.36
N SER A 164 32.58 -20.59 -2.85
CA SER A 164 33.48 -21.13 -3.87
C SER A 164 34.32 -22.24 -3.22
N PRO A 165 34.39 -23.45 -3.79
CA PRO A 165 35.42 -24.40 -3.40
C PRO A 165 36.78 -23.85 -3.87
N MET A 166 37.79 -23.95 -3.01
CA MET A 166 39.18 -23.66 -3.37
C MET A 166 39.61 -24.52 -4.57
N PRO A 167 40.43 -24.00 -5.51
CA PRO A 167 40.99 -24.84 -6.56
C PRO A 167 41.96 -25.85 -5.94
N GLU A 168 41.63 -27.13 -6.13
CA GLU A 168 42.45 -28.29 -5.84
C GLU A 168 43.74 -28.22 -6.69
N ALA A 169 44.89 -28.40 -6.03
CA ALA A 169 46.20 -28.34 -6.66
C ALA A 169 46.34 -29.40 -7.75
N ALA A 170 46.88 -29.00 -8.91
CA ALA A 170 47.13 -29.89 -10.04
C ALA A 170 48.13 -31.01 -9.68
N PRO A 171 47.96 -32.23 -10.20
CA PRO A 171 48.92 -33.31 -9.96
C PRO A 171 50.19 -33.13 -10.82
N ASP A 172 51.34 -33.35 -10.19
CA ASP A 172 52.67 -33.47 -10.81
C ASP A 172 52.65 -34.49 -11.96
N LEU A 173 53.26 -34.10 -13.09
CA LEU A 173 53.67 -35.04 -14.14
C LEU A 173 55.19 -34.92 -14.34
N PRO A 174 55.89 -36.06 -14.53
CA PRO A 174 57.33 -36.15 -14.34
C PRO A 174 58.16 -35.54 -15.48
N GLU A 175 59.32 -34.98 -15.11
CA GLU A 175 60.42 -34.61 -16.00
C GLU A 175 60.98 -35.83 -16.73
N GLU A 176 61.41 -35.64 -17.99
CA GLU A 176 62.67 -36.14 -18.59
C GLU A 176 62.71 -35.84 -20.11
N PRO A 177 63.88 -35.83 -20.78
CA PRO A 177 65.25 -35.74 -20.27
C PRO A 177 65.96 -34.40 -20.57
#